data_AF-A0A7W1WSF3-F1
#
_entry.id   AF-A0A7W1WSF3-F1
#
_cell.length_a   1.000
_cell.length_b   1.000
_cell.length_c   1.000
_cell.angle_alpha   90.00
_cell.angle_beta   90.00
_cell.angle_gamma   90.00
#
_symmetry.space_group_name_H-M   'P 1'
#
loop_
_entity.id
_entity.type
_entity.pdbx_description
1 polymer ?
#
loop_
_entity_poly.entity_id
_entity_poly.type
_entity_poly.pdbx_seq_one_letter_code
_entity_poly.pdbx_strand_id
1 'polypeptide(L)'
;MAPETTNFDLSLSIAFVRQKIQASFTYNKDLFYASTMKVLASRFLKIILLIINNPELRLHEIVEHLNQDNRKQWLTKKKEMYKRGKKN
;
A
#
# COMPACT_ATOMS: atom_id res chain seq x y z
N MET A 1 27.96 3.38 0.72
CA MET A 1 26.82 3.45 1.66
C MET A 1 26.51 2.03 2.10
N ALA A 2 26.70 1.72 3.39
CA ALA A 2 26.38 0.41 3.93
C ALA A 2 24.85 0.19 3.90
N PRO A 3 24.37 -1.06 3.73
CA PRO A 3 22.94 -1.34 3.85
C PRO A 3 22.47 -0.95 5.25
N GLU A 4 21.37 -0.21 5.36
CA GLU A 4 20.67 -0.04 6.63
C GLU A 4 20.21 -1.43 7.09
N THR A 5 20.96 -2.03 8.01
CA THR A 5 20.59 -3.28 8.66
C THR A 5 19.48 -2.99 9.65
N THR A 6 18.27 -3.45 9.36
CA THR A 6 17.15 -3.41 10.28
C THR A 6 17.25 -4.59 11.25
N ASN A 7 17.10 -4.33 12.56
CA ASN A 7 17.07 -5.38 13.59
C ASN A 7 15.75 -6.18 13.57
N PHE A 8 14.80 -5.81 12.71
CA PHE A 8 13.50 -6.44 12.53
C PHE A 8 13.26 -6.76 11.05
N ASP A 9 12.49 -7.80 10.77
CA ASP A 9 12.16 -8.21 9.40
C ASP A 9 11.42 -7.12 8.61
N LEU A 10 10.65 -6.29 9.31
CA LEU A 10 9.94 -5.14 8.79
C LEU A 10 9.89 -4.03 9.85
N SER A 11 10.19 -2.80 9.45
CA SER A 11 10.10 -1.60 10.30
C SER A 11 9.46 -0.45 9.54
N LEU A 12 8.67 0.36 10.24
CA LEU A 12 8.06 1.59 9.74
C LEU A 12 8.61 2.77 10.53
N SER A 13 9.25 3.70 9.83
CA SER A 13 9.76 4.95 10.39
C SER A 13 8.90 6.10 9.91
N ILE A 14 8.44 6.94 10.84
CA ILE A 14 7.65 8.15 10.55
C ILE A 14 8.41 9.36 11.09
N ALA A 15 8.60 10.37 10.24
CA ALA A 15 9.29 11.60 10.60
C ALA A 15 8.53 12.82 10.07
N PHE A 16 8.56 13.92 10.82
CA PHE A 16 8.09 15.22 10.34
C PHE A 16 9.27 15.99 9.74
N VAL A 17 9.25 16.16 8.41
CA VAL A 17 10.36 16.75 7.65
C VAL A 17 9.78 17.80 6.70
N ARG A 18 10.31 19.02 6.75
CA ARG A 18 9.91 20.13 5.86
C ARG A 18 8.39 20.33 5.80
N GLN A 19 7.75 20.39 6.97
CA GLN A 19 6.29 20.56 7.11
C GLN A 19 5.45 19.41 6.51
N LYS A 20 6.05 18.24 6.30
CA LYS A 20 5.37 17.05 5.79
C LYS A 20 5.64 15.87 6.70
N ILE A 21 4.68 14.95 6.76
CA ILE A 21 4.89 13.64 7.37
C ILE A 21 5.46 12.72 6.29
N GLN A 22 6.64 12.16 6.57
CA GLN A 22 7.26 11.13 5.75
C GLN A 22 7.19 9.80 6.49
N ALA A 23 6.73 8.75 5.80
CA ALA A 23 6.68 7.40 6.31
C ALA A 23 7.48 6.48 5.37
N SER A 24 8.40 5.68 5.92
CA SER A 24 9.29 4.80 5.18
C SER A 24 9.28 3.39 5.78
N PHE A 25 9.16 2.38 4.92
CA PHE A 25 9.32 0.98 5.32
C PHE A 25 10.74 0.49 5.01
N THR A 26 11.41 -0.05 6.02
CA THR A 26 12.68 -0.77 5.88
C THR A 26 12.40 -2.25 6.16
N TYR A 27 12.90 -3.14 5.30
CA TYR A 27 12.51 -4.55 5.34
C TYR A 27 13.63 -5.47 4.86
N ASN A 28 13.59 -6.72 5.33
CA ASN A 28 14.46 -7.78 4.86
C ASN A 28 14.05 -8.23 3.45
N LYS A 29 14.96 -8.10 2.48
CA LYS A 29 14.71 -8.45 1.07
C LYS A 29 14.64 -9.96 0.80
N ASP A 30 15.14 -10.77 1.73
CA ASP A 30 15.02 -12.24 1.63
C ASP A 30 13.60 -12.72 1.99
N LEU A 31 12.85 -11.90 2.75
CA LEU A 31 11.49 -12.21 3.20
C LEU A 31 10.41 -11.48 2.39
N PHE A 32 10.71 -10.29 1.87
CA PHE A 32 9.72 -9.45 1.20
C PHE A 32 10.20 -8.91 -0.14
N TYR A 33 9.34 -9.03 -1.15
CA TYR A 33 9.53 -8.37 -2.42
C TYR A 33 9.15 -6.89 -2.35
N ALA A 34 9.89 -6.06 -3.09
CA ALA A 34 9.58 -4.64 -3.25
C ALA A 34 8.15 -4.38 -3.76
N SER A 35 7.60 -5.27 -4.59
CA SER A 35 6.21 -5.19 -5.06
C SER A 35 5.20 -5.33 -3.91
N THR A 36 5.41 -6.30 -3.01
CA THR A 36 4.61 -6.49 -1.80
C THR A 36 4.67 -5.25 -0.91
N MET A 37 5.88 -4.71 -0.70
CA MET A 37 6.10 -3.54 0.14
C MET A 37 5.46 -2.26 -0.42
N LYS A 38 5.44 -2.09 -1.75
CA LYS A 38 4.69 -1.00 -2.39
C LYS A 38 3.18 -1.10 -2.16
N VAL A 39 2.62 -2.31 -2.25
CA VAL A 39 1.20 -2.53 -1.96
C VAL A 39 0.90 -2.24 -0.49
N LEU A 40 1.77 -2.69 0.43
CA LEU A 40 1.63 -2.41 1.86
C LEU A 40 1.68 -0.90 2.14
N ALA A 41 2.63 -0.17 1.56
CA ALA A 41 2.72 1.28 1.71
C ALA A 41 1.47 2.01 1.20
N SER A 42 0.94 1.60 0.04
CA SER A 42 -0.31 2.16 -0.48
C SER A 42 -1.51 1.86 0.43
N ARG A 43 -1.60 0.63 0.95
CA ARG A 43 -2.66 0.25 1.90
C ARG A 43 -2.55 1.04 3.21
N PHE A 44 -1.34 1.21 3.74
CA PHE A 44 -1.10 1.98 4.96
C PHE A 44 -1.57 3.43 4.82
N LEU A 45 -1.25 4.09 3.71
CA LEU A 45 -1.75 5.46 3.44
C LEU A 45 -3.27 5.51 3.36
N LYS A 46 -3.93 4.52 2.73
CA LYS A 46 -5.39 4.45 2.68
C LYS A 46 -6.02 4.30 4.06
N ILE A 47 -5.43 3.46 4.91
CA ILE A 47 -5.89 3.30 6.30
C ILE A 47 -5.84 4.64 7.03
N ILE A 48 -4.71 5.35 6.95
CA ILE A 48 -4.56 6.66 7.58
C ILE A 48 -5.63 7.63 7.07
N LEU A 49 -5.84 7.72 5.76
CA LEU A 49 -6.84 8.62 5.19
C LEU A 49 -8.27 8.25 5.60
N LEU A 50 -8.60 6.96 5.72
CA LEU A 50 -9.91 6.50 6.18
C LEU A 50 -10.14 6.91 7.64
N ILE A 51 -9.16 6.68 8.51
CA ILE A 51 -9.26 6.99 9.94
C ILE A 51 -9.32 8.51 10.17
N ILE A 52 -8.52 9.30 9.45
CA ILE A 52 -8.55 10.77 9.58
C ILE A 52 -9.92 11.33 9.16
N ASN A 53 -10.52 10.79 8.09
CA ASN A 53 -11.82 11.28 7.61
C ASN A 53 -13.00 10.79 8.46
N ASN A 54 -12.90 9.59 9.05
CA ASN A 54 -13.97 8.97 9.82
C ASN A 54 -13.38 8.26 11.05
N PRO A 55 -13.05 8.98 12.13
CA PRO A 55 -12.37 8.41 13.30
C PRO A 55 -13.19 7.36 14.04
N GLU A 56 -14.52 7.36 13.86
CA GLU A 56 -15.46 6.40 14.48
C GLU A 56 -15.54 5.06 13.72
N LEU A 57 -14.87 4.93 12.56
CA LEU A 57 -14.85 3.69 11.79
C LEU A 57 -14.29 2.54 12.62
N ARG A 58 -15.03 1.45 12.67
CA ARG A 58 -14.58 0.22 13.32
C ARG A 58 -13.53 -0.47 12.45
N LEU A 59 -12.64 -1.21 13.10
CA LEU A 59 -11.55 -1.89 12.42
C LEU A 59 -12.02 -2.83 11.29
N HIS A 60 -13.14 -3.55 11.48
CA HIS A 60 -13.67 -4.45 10.46
C HIS A 60 -14.20 -3.69 9.22
N GLU A 61 -14.75 -2.50 9.40
CA GLU A 61 -15.24 -1.65 8.31
C GLU A 61 -14.07 -1.13 7.48
N ILE A 62 -12.95 -0.76 8.13
CA ILE A 62 -11.70 -0.37 7.45
C ILE A 62 -11.21 -1.52 6.55
N VAL A 63 -11.20 -2.76 7.06
CA VAL A 63 -10.79 -3.94 6.29
C VAL A 63 -11.70 -4.16 5.08
N GLU A 64 -13.01 -4.00 5.25
CA GLU A 64 -13.97 -4.10 4.15
C GLU A 64 -13.69 -3.05 3.05
N HIS A 65 -13.48 -1.79 3.43
CA HIS A 65 -13.13 -0.71 2.50
C HIS A 65 -11.87 -1.02 1.69
N LEU A 66 -10.81 -1.53 2.34
CA LEU A 66 -9.56 -1.89 1.66
C LEU A 66 -9.74 -3.05 0.67
N ASN A 67 -10.62 -4.01 0.95
CA ASN A 67 -10.88 -5.15 0.09
C ASN A 67 -11.66 -4.77 -1.18
N GLN A 68 -12.50 -3.74 -1.12
CA GLN A 68 -13.27 -3.26 -2.28
C GLN A 68 -12.38 -2.66 -3.38
N ASP A 69 -11.20 -2.13 -3.04
CA ASP A 69 -10.28 -1.50 -4.00
C ASP A 69 -9.59 -2.49 -4.96
N ASN A 70 -9.46 -3.76 -4.58
CA ASN A 70 -8.88 -4.79 -5.46
C ASN A 70 -9.80 -5.13 -6.65
N ARG A 71 -11.13 -4.89 -6.56
CA ARG A 71 -12.08 -5.18 -7.65
C ARG A 71 -11.99 -4.19 -8.82
N LYS A 72 -11.70 -2.91 -8.55
CA LYS A 72 -11.63 -1.87 -9.60
C LYS A 72 -10.47 -2.09 -10.57
N GLN A 73 -9.32 -2.56 -10.08
CA GLN A 73 -8.16 -2.84 -10.93
C GLN A 73 -8.39 -4.04 -11.88
N TRP A 74 -9.18 -5.03 -11.46
CA TRP A 74 -9.49 -6.20 -12.28
C TRP A 74 -10.41 -5.84 -13.46
N LEU A 75 -11.37 -4.92 -13.24
CA LEU A 75 -12.24 -4.40 -14.30
C LEU A 75 -11.47 -3.57 -15.35
N THR A 76 -10.48 -2.78 -14.91
CA THR A 76 -9.63 -2.00 -15.83
C THR A 76 -8.73 -2.93 -16.65
N LYS A 77 -8.04 -3.89 -16.02
CA LYS A 77 -7.21 -4.88 -16.74
C LYS A 77 -8.02 -5.70 -17.74
N LYS A 78 -9.25 -6.12 -17.38
CA LYS A 78 -10.14 -6.85 -18.29
C LYS A 78 -10.51 -6.01 -19.52
N LYS A 79 -10.87 -4.73 -19.35
CA LYS A 79 -11.17 -3.82 -20.47
C LYS A 79 -9.99 -3.62 -21.43
N GLU A 80 -8.76 -3.59 -20.93
CA GLU A 80 -7.55 -3.50 -21.77
C GLU A 80 -7.26 -4.79 -22.54
N MET A 81 -7.48 -5.95 -21.92
CA MET A 81 -7.36 -7.24 -22.61
C MET A 81 -8.38 -7.39 -23.75
N TYR A 82 -9.64 -6.98 -23.55
CA TYR A 82 -10.64 -6.98 -24.62
C TYR A 82 -10.29 -6.04 -25.79
N LYS A 83 -9.65 -4.90 -25.51
CA LYS A 83 -9.20 -3.97 -26.56
C LYS A 83 -8.03 -4.53 -27.39
N ARG A 84 -7.16 -5.35 -26.80
CA ARG A 84 -6.06 -6.01 -27.51
C ARG A 84 -6.51 -7.23 -28.34
N GLY A 85 -7.53 -7.97 -27.88
CA GLY A 85 -8.06 -9.13 -28.59
C GLY A 85 -8.95 -8.82 -29.80
N LYS A 86 -9.38 -7.57 -30.00
CA LYS A 86 -10.22 -7.15 -31.14
C LYS A 86 -9.42 -6.50 -32.29
N LYS A 87 -8.09 -6.43 -32.18
CA LYS A 87 -7.20 -5.79 -33.15
C LYS A 87 -6.38 -6.79 -33.99
N ASN A 88 -6.67 -8.09 -33.84
CA ASN A 88 -6.16 -9.17 -34.69
C ASN A 88 -7.34 -9.85 -35.39
#